data_AF-A0A2V7FIK7-F1
#
_entry.id   AF-A0A2V7FIK7-F1
#
_cell.length_a   1.000
_cell.length_b   1.000
_cell.length_c   1.000
_cell.angle_alpha   90.00
_cell.angle_beta   90.00
_cell.angle_gamma   90.00
#
_symmetry.space_group_name_H-M   'P 1'
#
loop_
_entity.id
_entity.type
_entity.pdbx_description
1 polymer ?
#
loop_
_entity_poly.entity_id
_entity_poly.type
_entity_poly.pdbx_seq_one_letter_code
_entity_poly.pdbx_strand_id
1 'polypeptide(L)' 'GTALGVDFSLTLSCYDPTPDGAACGRCDACLLRRKGFEHAGVADPTRYRAG' A
#
# COMPACT_ATOMS: atom_id res chain seq x y z
N GLY A 1 0.87 7.17 12.84
CA GLY A 1 0.61 5.84 12.27
C GLY A 1 1.73 4.90 12.65
N THR A 2 2.82 4.90 11.87
CA THR A 2 3.96 3.98 12.07
C THR A 2 4.65 4.21 13.42
N ALA A 3 4.84 5.47 13.83
CA ALA A 3 5.37 5.82 15.16
C ALA A 3 4.46 5.40 16.34
N LEU A 4 3.20 5.04 16.06
CA LEU A 4 2.24 4.52 17.04
C LEU A 4 2.12 2.97 16.96
N GLY A 5 2.99 2.31 16.19
CA GLY A 5 2.98 0.86 16.02
C GLY A 5 1.84 0.32 15.13
N VAL A 6 1.21 1.16 14.31
CA VAL A 6 0.19 0.70 13.36
C VAL A 6 0.83 -0.17 12.29
N ASP A 7 0.33 -1.40 12.16
CA ASP A 7 0.73 -2.31 11.09
C ASP A 7 -0.04 -2.00 9.80
N PHE A 8 0.61 -1.26 8.90
CA PHE A 8 0.04 -0.92 7.59
C PHE A 8 -0.01 -2.10 6.60
N SER A 9 0.60 -3.25 6.91
CA SER A 9 0.46 -4.46 6.09
C SER A 9 -0.96 -5.03 6.13
N LEU A 10 -1.69 -4.76 7.23
CA LEU A 10 -3.08 -5.20 7.44
C LEU A 10 -4.11 -4.27 6.79
N THR A 11 -3.65 -3.18 6.16
CA THR A 11 -4.53 -2.16 5.57
C THR A 11 -4.63 -2.32 4.06
N LEU A 12 -5.84 -2.15 3.53
CA LEU A 12 -6.10 -2.20 2.09
C LEU A 12 -6.68 -0.87 1.60
N SER A 13 -5.92 -0.16 0.76
CA SER A 13 -6.36 1.10 0.13
C SER A 13 -6.70 0.96 -1.34
N CYS A 14 -6.32 -0.15 -1.97
CA CYS A 14 -6.47 -0.37 -3.41
C CYS A 14 -7.95 -0.48 -3.82
N TYR A 15 -8.31 0.13 -4.95
CA TYR A 15 -9.68 0.06 -5.50
C TYR A 15 -9.97 -1.23 -6.27
N ASP A 16 -8.93 -1.87 -6.81
CA ASP A 16 -9.04 -3.07 -7.66
C ASP A 16 -8.03 -4.14 -7.20
N PRO A 17 -8.08 -4.59 -5.94
CA PRO A 17 -7.17 -5.63 -5.47
C PRO A 17 -7.38 -6.95 -6.21
N THR A 18 -6.35 -7.77 -6.31
CA THR A 18 -6.46 -9.13 -6.82
C THR A 18 -7.31 -10.00 -5.87
N PRO A 19 -7.82 -11.16 -6.34
CA PRO A 19 -8.58 -12.08 -5.48
C PRO A 19 -7.82 -12.53 -4.22
N ASP A 20 -6.49 -12.59 -4.28
CA ASP A 20 -5.60 -12.89 -3.15
C ASP A 20 -5.17 -11.65 -2.34
N GLY A 21 -5.85 -10.52 -2.53
CA GLY A 21 -5.71 -9.30 -1.73
C GLY A 21 -4.52 -8.41 -2.09
N ALA A 22 -3.78 -8.71 -3.16
CA ALA A 22 -2.67 -7.87 -3.60
C ALA A 22 -3.18 -6.58 -4.27
N ALA A 23 -2.55 -5.45 -3.99
CA ALA A 23 -2.90 -4.17 -4.59
C ALA A 23 -2.55 -4.13 -6.09
N CYS A 24 -3.39 -3.55 -6.94
CA CYS A 24 -3.17 -3.53 -8.40
C CYS A 24 -1.97 -2.70 -8.86
N GLY A 25 -1.45 -1.80 -8.03
CA GLY A 25 -0.31 -0.93 -8.33
C GLY A 25 -0.61 0.22 -9.29
N ARG A 26 -1.77 0.24 -9.97
CA ARG A 26 -2.07 1.20 -11.06
C ARG A 26 -3.18 2.22 -10.76
N CYS A 27 -4.01 1.99 -9.74
CA CYS A 27 -5.07 2.94 -9.38
C CYS A 27 -4.52 4.12 -8.57
N ASP A 28 -5.26 5.21 -8.51
CA ASP A 28 -4.85 6.43 -7.78
C ASP A 28 -4.50 6.15 -6.33
N ALA A 29 -5.27 5.33 -5.63
CA ALA A 29 -4.97 4.95 -4.25
C ALA A 29 -3.62 4.22 -4.12
N CYS A 30 -3.26 3.36 -5.07
CA CYS A 30 -1.95 2.71 -5.07
C CYS A 30 -0.82 3.70 -5.31
N LEU A 31 -1.03 4.69 -6.19
CA LEU A 31 -0.03 5.73 -6.48
C LEU A 31 0.17 6.67 -5.29
N LEU A 32 -0.93 7.12 -4.68
CA LEU A 32 -0.91 7.99 -3.50
C LEU A 32 -0.28 7.28 -2.31
N ARG A 33 -0.59 5.99 -2.10
CA ARG A 33 -0.01 5.20 -1.02
C ARG A 33 1.51 5.06 -1.15
N ARG A 34 2.02 4.73 -2.35
CA ARG A 34 3.48 4.66 -2.60
C ARG A 34 4.17 5.99 -2.31
N LYS A 35 3.62 7.09 -2.85
CA LYS A 35 4.14 8.44 -2.60
C LYS A 35 4.12 8.79 -1.12
N GLY A 36 3.06 8.40 -0.39
CA GLY A 36 2.94 8.63 1.04
C GLY A 36 4.05 7.93 1.84
N PHE A 37 4.33 6.66 1.54
CA PHE A 37 5.42 5.91 2.18
C PHE A 37 6.80 6.46 1.81
N GLU A 38 7.02 6.78 0.53
CA GLU A 38 8.25 7.42 0.04
C GLU A 38 8.52 8.76 0.74
N HIS A 39 7.53 9.65 0.79
CA HIS A 39 7.65 10.95 1.46
C HIS A 39 7.86 10.80 2.97
N ALA A 40 7.30 9.76 3.59
CA ALA A 40 7.50 9.47 5.01
C ALA A 40 8.87 8.84 5.30
N GLY A 41 9.64 8.44 4.27
CA GLY A 41 10.91 7.72 4.43
C GLY A 41 10.73 6.34 5.06
N VAL A 42 9.56 5.73 4.91
CA VAL A 42 9.21 4.42 5.47
C VAL A 42 9.01 3.41 4.34
N ALA A 43 9.49 2.19 4.51
CA ALA A 43 9.24 1.12 3.55
C ALA A 43 7.73 0.84 3.43
N ASP A 44 7.22 0.80 2.20
CA ASP A 44 5.83 0.45 1.92
C ASP A 44 5.60 -1.05 2.13
N PRO A 45 4.79 -1.48 3.12
CA PRO A 45 4.52 -2.90 3.35
C PRO A 45 3.45 -3.48 2.40
N THR A 46 2.95 -2.73 1.41
CA THR A 46 1.95 -3.25 0.46
C THR A 46 2.47 -4.45 -0.30
N ARG A 47 1.68 -5.53 -0.31
CA ARG A 47 1.81 -6.57 -1.33
C ARG A 47 1.14 -6.12 -2.62
N TYR A 48 1.92 -5.82 -3.66
CA TYR A 48 1.41 -5.50 -4.99
C TYR A 48 1.28 -6.74 -5.86
N ARG A 49 0.36 -6.70 -6.84
CA ARG A 49 0.23 -7.73 -7.87
C ARG A 49 1.56 -7.85 -8.62
N ALA A 50 2.03 -9.09 -8.81
CA ALA A 50 3.15 -9.37 -9.69
C ALA A 50 2.78 -8.93 -11.12
N GLY A 51 3.66 -8.15 -11.74
CA GLY A 51 3.48 -7.68 -13.12
C GLY A 51 3.50 -8.81 -14.12
#